data_AF-A0A9E4I2P9-F1
#
_entry.id   AF-A0A9E4I2P9-F1
#
_cell.length_a   1.000
_cell.length_b   1.000
_cell.length_c   1.000
_cell.angle_alpha   90.00
_cell.angle_beta   90.00
_cell.angle_gamma   90.00
#
_symmetry.space_group_name_H-M   'P 1'
#
loop_
_entity.id
_entity.type
_entity.pdbx_description
1 polymer ?
#
loop_
_entity_poly.entity_id
_entity_poly.type
_entity_poly.pdbx_seq_one_letter_code
_entity_poly.pdbx_strand_id
1 'polypeptide(L)'
;MGGVLAYAAGLVGEISDDIVNIDRAMRWGFAWKRGPFELIDDIGHDTLAAILERSGEPLPAMLRVARDAGASTFHDGDRFLGLDGHWHDIPD
;
A
#
# COMPACT_ATOMS: atom_id res chain seq x y z
N MET A 1 -13.44 -3.85 -5.31
CA MET A 1 -11.96 -3.94 -5.17
C MET A 1 -11.38 -2.83 -4.31
N GLY A 2 -11.82 -1.57 -4.42
CA GLY A 2 -11.31 -0.46 -3.59
C GLY A 2 -11.26 -0.74 -2.08
N GLY A 3 -12.32 -1.31 -1.50
CA GLY A 3 -12.34 -1.66 -0.07
C GLY A 3 -11.31 -2.71 0.36
N VAL A 4 -10.94 -3.66 -0.51
CA VAL A 4 -9.91 -4.67 -0.19
C VAL A 4 -8.51 -4.04 -0.19
N LEU A 5 -8.25 -3.12 -1.13
CA LEU A 5 -6.98 -2.40 -1.19
C LEU A 5 -6.82 -1.44 0.00
N ALA A 6 -7.88 -0.73 0.35
CA ALA A 6 -7.89 0.16 1.51
C ALA A 6 -7.70 -0.60 2.83
N TYR A 7 -8.35 -1.76 2.96
CA TYR A 7 -8.15 -2.66 4.10
C TYR A 7 -6.69 -3.11 4.19
N ALA A 8 -6.10 -3.62 3.11
CA ALA A 8 -4.69 -4.02 3.09
C ALA A 8 -3.74 -2.86 3.46
N ALA A 9 -4.01 -1.65 2.95
CA ALA A 9 -3.24 -0.45 3.28
C ALA A 9 -3.37 0.01 4.74
N GLY A 10 -4.40 -0.44 5.45
CA GLY A 10 -4.63 -0.14 6.86
C GLY A 10 -3.96 -1.14 7.80
N LEU A 11 -3.56 -2.32 7.31
CA LEU A 11 -3.02 -3.40 8.13
C LEU A 11 -1.50 -3.38 8.28
N VAL A 12 -0.81 -2.49 7.56
CA VAL A 12 0.66 -2.34 7.71
C VAL A 12 0.96 -1.90 9.14
N GLY A 13 1.94 -2.56 9.77
CA GLY A 13 2.30 -2.38 11.17
C GLY A 13 1.45 -3.19 12.14
N GLU A 14 0.35 -3.80 11.70
CA GLU A 14 -0.45 -4.73 12.50
C GLU A 14 -0.17 -6.19 12.12
N ILE A 15 -0.17 -6.50 10.82
CA ILE A 15 0.02 -7.89 10.31
C ILE A 15 1.38 -8.12 9.66
N SER A 16 2.07 -7.05 9.28
CA SER A 16 3.35 -7.06 8.58
C SER A 16 4.04 -5.71 8.76
N ASP A 17 5.35 -5.73 8.97
CA ASP A 17 6.15 -4.51 9.15
C ASP A 17 6.40 -3.78 7.83
N ASP A 18 6.25 -4.46 6.70
CA ASP A 18 6.47 -3.90 5.37
C ASP A 18 5.39 -4.31 4.36
N ILE A 19 5.23 -3.47 3.34
CA ILE A 19 4.26 -3.65 2.26
C ILE A 19 4.63 -4.80 1.31
N VAL A 20 5.91 -5.13 1.20
CA VAL A 20 6.43 -6.12 0.26
C VAL A 20 5.95 -7.50 0.67
N ASN A 21 6.01 -7.81 1.97
CA ASN A 21 5.53 -9.05 2.53
C ASN A 21 4.00 -9.17 2.43
N ILE A 22 3.25 -8.07 2.51
CA ILE A 22 1.81 -8.08 2.22
C ILE A 22 1.55 -8.41 0.75
N ASP A 23 2.29 -7.79 -0.16
CA ASP A 23 2.16 -8.05 -1.59
C ASP A 23 2.54 -9.48 -1.98
N ARG A 24 3.63 -10.01 -1.39
CA ARG A 24 4.06 -11.41 -1.54
C ARG A 24 3.00 -12.37 -0.97
N ALA A 25 2.45 -12.09 0.21
CA ALA A 25 1.42 -12.91 0.84
C ALA A 25 0.16 -13.01 -0.04
N MET A 26 -0.28 -11.91 -0.64
CA MET A 26 -1.44 -11.92 -1.54
C MET A 26 -1.16 -12.64 -2.85
N ARG A 27 0.05 -12.49 -3.41
CA ARG A 27 0.46 -13.20 -4.62
C ARG A 27 0.57 -14.72 -4.41
N TRP A 28 1.29 -15.14 -3.37
CA TRP A 28 1.59 -16.55 -3.15
C TRP A 28 0.50 -17.29 -2.37
N GLY A 29 -0.14 -16.63 -1.41
CA GLY A 29 -1.20 -17.21 -0.58
C GLY A 29 -2.57 -17.22 -1.26
N PHE A 30 -2.86 -16.22 -2.11
CA PHE A 30 -4.18 -16.05 -2.72
C PHE A 30 -4.16 -16.03 -4.25
N ALA A 31 -3.01 -16.35 -4.87
CA ALA A 31 -2.81 -16.41 -6.33
C ALA A 31 -3.16 -15.10 -7.05
N TRP A 32 -2.98 -13.94 -6.40
CA TRP A 32 -3.11 -12.66 -7.06
C TRP A 32 -1.97 -12.45 -8.06
N LYS A 33 -2.24 -11.77 -9.18
CA LYS A 33 -1.20 -11.44 -10.16
C LYS A 33 -0.25 -10.35 -9.65
N ARG A 34 -0.80 -9.40 -8.91
CA ARG A 34 -0.11 -8.27 -8.28
C ARG A 34 -0.65 -8.09 -6.87
N GLY A 35 0.22 -7.69 -5.96
CA GLY A 35 -0.15 -7.40 -4.59
C GLY A 35 -1.01 -6.13 -4.46
N PRO A 36 -1.67 -5.92 -3.31
CA PRO A 36 -2.45 -4.71 -3.07
C PRO A 36 -1.68 -3.42 -3.30
N PHE A 37 -0.43 -3.29 -2.84
CA PHE A 37 0.35 -2.05 -3.00
C PHE A 37 0.80 -1.83 -4.43
N GLU A 38 1.22 -2.87 -5.15
CA GLU A 38 1.42 -2.79 -6.60
C GLU A 38 0.15 -2.34 -7.35
N LEU A 39 -1.02 -2.86 -6.97
CA LEU A 39 -2.28 -2.45 -7.57
C LEU A 39 -2.64 -0.99 -7.22
N ILE A 40 -2.28 -0.52 -6.03
CA ILE A 40 -2.46 0.88 -5.66
C ILE A 40 -1.52 1.77 -6.47
N ASP A 41 -0.28 1.35 -6.72
CA ASP A 41 0.67 2.08 -7.56
C ASP A 41 0.14 2.24 -9.01
N ASP A 42 -0.53 1.21 -9.55
CA ASP A 42 -1.18 1.32 -10.86
C ASP A 42 -2.37 2.31 -10.88
N ILE A 43 -3.15 2.35 -9.79
CA ILE A 43 -4.38 3.16 -9.67
C ILE A 43 -4.04 4.62 -9.32
N GLY A 44 -2.96 4.81 -8.58
CA GLY A 44 -2.62 6.04 -7.86
C GLY A 44 -3.27 6.09 -6.47
N HIS A 45 -2.45 6.28 -5.45
CA HIS A 45 -2.91 6.33 -4.05
C HIS A 45 -3.89 7.49 -3.78
N ASP A 46 -3.74 8.62 -4.48
CA ASP A 46 -4.70 9.75 -4.42
C ASP A 46 -6.06 9.40 -5.00
N THR A 47 -6.10 8.64 -6.10
CA THR A 47 -7.35 8.14 -6.68
C THR A 47 -8.08 7.24 -5.69
N LEU A 48 -7.35 6.33 -5.04
CA LEU A 48 -7.92 5.46 -4.02
C LEU A 48 -8.41 6.27 -2.81
N ALA A 49 -7.62 7.23 -2.34
CA ALA A 49 -8.02 8.12 -1.24
C ALA A 49 -9.33 8.87 -1.55
N ALA A 50 -9.47 9.44 -2.75
CA ALA A 50 -10.70 10.11 -3.18
C ALA A 50 -11.92 9.17 -3.24
N ILE A 51 -11.71 7.90 -3.62
CA ILE A 51 -12.77 6.88 -3.61
C ILE A 51 -13.23 6.58 -2.17
N LEU A 52 -12.29 6.51 -1.21
CA LEU A 52 -12.58 6.24 0.19
C LEU A 52 -13.29 7.42 0.86
N GLU A 53 -12.81 8.64 0.62
CA GLU A 53 -13.43 9.88 1.09
C GLU A 53 -14.88 9.97 0.61
N ARG A 54 -15.16 9.67 -0.67
CA ARG A 54 -16.52 9.62 -1.21
C ARG A 54 -17.40 8.53 -0.61
N SER A 55 -16.80 7.44 -0.13
CA SER A 55 -17.51 6.31 0.48
C SER A 55 -17.67 6.48 2.00
N GLY A 56 -17.12 7.55 2.58
CA GLY A 56 -17.12 7.78 4.03
C GLY A 56 -16.20 6.82 4.81
N GLU A 57 -15.26 6.18 4.12
CA GLU A 57 -14.27 5.28 4.74
C GLU A 57 -13.05 6.07 5.23
N PRO A 58 -12.42 5.67 6.35
CA PRO A 58 -11.23 6.34 6.86
C PRO A 58 -10.03 6.15 5.92
N LEU A 59 -9.15 7.16 5.86
CA LEU A 59 -7.91 7.07 5.09
C LEU A 59 -6.93 6.10 5.78
N PRO A 60 -6.50 5.01 5.11
CA PRO A 60 -5.55 4.04 5.66
C PRO A 60 -4.20 4.66 5.99
N ALA A 61 -3.48 4.06 6.96
CA ALA A 61 -2.21 4.58 7.45
C ALA A 61 -1.19 4.79 6.31
N MET A 62 -0.98 3.78 5.46
CA MET A 62 0.00 3.92 4.37
C MET A 62 -0.38 4.98 3.33
N LEU A 63 -1.67 5.19 3.03
CA LEU A 63 -2.10 6.24 2.10
C LEU A 63 -1.80 7.63 2.67
N ARG A 64 -1.91 7.79 4.00
CA ARG A 64 -1.53 9.03 4.68
C ARG A 64 -0.01 9.23 4.65
N VAL A 65 0.75 8.18 4.93
CA VAL A 65 2.22 8.22 4.86
C VAL A 65 2.70 8.60 3.47
N ALA A 66 2.13 8.03 2.40
CA ALA A 66 2.46 8.40 1.03
C ALA A 66 2.20 9.88 0.73
N ARG A 67 1.06 10.41 1.18
CA ARG A 67 0.72 11.84 1.05
C ARG A 67 1.69 12.73 1.81
N ASP A 68 1.99 12.40 3.07
CA ASP A 68 2.86 13.20 3.94
C ASP A 68 4.32 13.17 3.44
N ALA A 69 4.77 12.04 2.89
CA ALA A 69 6.09 11.88 2.27
C ALA A 69 6.18 12.48 0.85
N GLY A 70 5.06 12.89 0.25
CA GLY A 70 5.00 13.33 -1.14
C GLY A 70 5.34 12.24 -2.15
N ALA A 71 5.18 10.96 -1.78
CA ALA A 71 5.50 9.81 -2.60
C ALA A 71 4.36 9.53 -3.59
N SER A 72 4.67 9.38 -4.88
CA SER A 72 3.67 9.03 -5.91
C SER A 72 3.37 7.53 -5.98
N THR A 73 4.25 6.70 -5.42
CA THR A 73 4.26 5.23 -5.48
C THR A 73 4.74 4.67 -4.15
N PHE A 74 4.40 3.42 -3.86
CA PHE A 74 4.88 2.66 -2.72
C PHE A 74 6.13 1.83 -3.06
N HIS A 75 6.33 1.49 -4.34
CA HIS A 75 7.52 0.79 -4.83
C HIS A 75 8.36 1.67 -5.76
N ASP A 76 9.69 1.63 -5.60
CA ASP A 76 10.66 2.29 -6.48
C ASP A 76 11.90 1.40 -6.68
N GLY A 77 11.89 0.61 -7.76
CA GLY A 77 12.93 -0.38 -8.04
C GLY A 77 13.01 -1.41 -6.92
N ASP A 78 14.19 -1.53 -6.31
CA ASP A 78 14.45 -2.43 -5.18
C ASP A 78 14.17 -1.76 -3.82
N ARG A 79 13.30 -0.74 -3.79
CA ARG A 79 12.94 -0.02 -2.57
C ARG A 79 11.43 0.06 -2.38
N PHE A 80 11.01 0.18 -1.13
CA PHE A 80 9.62 0.37 -0.74
C PHE A 80 9.47 1.50 0.28
N LEU A 81 8.31 2.15 0.29
CA LEU A 81 7.95 3.16 1.29
C LEU A 81 7.50 2.49 2.59
N GLY A 82 8.22 2.75 3.68
CA GLY A 82 7.88 2.27 5.02
C GLY A 82 6.84 3.14 5.72
N LEU A 83 6.27 2.61 6.81
CA LEU A 83 5.35 3.36 7.69
C LEU A 83 5.97 4.60 8.33
N ASP A 84 7.30 4.64 8.42
CA ASP A 84 8.07 5.77 8.92
C ASP A 84 8.21 6.90 7.88
N GLY A 85 7.67 6.72 6.67
CA GLY A 85 7.76 7.68 5.58
C GLY A 85 9.10 7.69 4.85
N HIS A 86 9.99 6.74 5.13
CA HIS A 86 11.28 6.61 4.46
C HIS A 86 11.26 5.45 3.46
N TRP A 87 12.18 5.52 2.49
CA TRP A 87 12.43 4.43 1.56
C TRP A 87 13.41 3.43 2.18
N HIS A 88 13.03 2.16 2.14
CA HIS A 88 13.84 1.04 2.60
C HIS A 88 14.14 0.10 1.43
N ASP A 89 15.31 -0.53 1.45
CA ASP A 89 15.65 -1.55 0.46
C ASP A 89 14.79 -2.81 0.69
N ILE A 90 14.34 -3.42 -0.39
CA ILE A 90 13.60 -4.69 -0.35
C ILE A 90 14.58 -5.77 0.12
N PRO A 91 14.31 -6.46 1.24
CA PRO A 91 15.17 -7.54 1.69
C PRO A 91 15.15 -8.72 0.70
N ASP A 92 16.33 -9.29 0.50
CA ASP A 92 16.60 -10.49 -0.31
C ASP A 92 15.69 -11.67 0.07
#